data_AF-A0A963HFG1-F1
#
_entry.id   AF-A0A963HFG1-F1
#
_cell.length_a   1.000
_cell.length_b   1.000
_cell.length_c   1.000
_cell.angle_alpha   90.00
_cell.angle_beta   90.00
_cell.angle_gamma   90.00
#
_symmetry.space_group_name_H-M   'P 1'
#
loop_
_entity.id
_entity.type
_entity.pdbx_description
1 polymer ?
#
loop_
_entity_poly.entity_id
_entity_poly.type
_entity_poly.pdbx_seq_one_letter_code
_entity_poly.pdbx_strand_id
1 'polypeptide(L)'
;QIVAILGNVCVAIPLAAAIAFAITGISGKPFASPEESLYLLAAQSPVHGGALFYAAIAGVCLFISGLISGYFDNYAAYNRIAERILQLDWPKRLVGESRRRRFATYVGDNLGALAGNFLFGVLLGATTLFGLLLGLPIDIRHVAFSSAFVGIAYVGLDLFSHLGLFVAAVIGVALIGLVNLTVSFVLALNVALRSRRISDPQWRMLARSVVDHLLRQPTDFFLPPMAQKR
;
A
#
# COMPACT_ATOMS: atom_id res chain seq x y z
N GLN A 1 -1.67 7.65 5.98
CA GLN A 1 -0.97 6.40 5.58
C GLN A 1 -1.44 5.21 6.42
N ILE A 2 -1.57 5.32 7.75
CA ILE A 2 -2.06 4.22 8.61
C ILE A 2 -3.47 3.74 8.25
N VAL A 3 -4.44 4.67 8.05
CA VAL A 3 -5.81 4.33 7.63
C VAL A 3 -5.82 3.56 6.30
N ALA A 4 -4.93 3.91 5.38
CA ALA A 4 -4.80 3.19 4.10
C ALA A 4 -4.26 1.77 4.28
N ILE A 5 -3.33 1.56 5.22
CA ILE A 5 -2.80 0.23 5.55
C ILE A 5 -3.88 -0.62 6.23
N LEU A 6 -4.59 -0.07 7.21
CA LEU A 6 -5.71 -0.76 7.86
C LEU A 6 -6.81 -1.10 6.85
N GLY A 7 -7.15 -0.16 5.95
CA GLY A 7 -8.06 -0.42 4.84
C GLY A 7 -7.57 -1.56 3.95
N ASN A 8 -6.29 -1.57 3.57
CA ASN A 8 -5.70 -2.65 2.79
C ASN A 8 -5.79 -3.99 3.52
N VAL A 9 -5.46 -4.07 4.81
CA VAL A 9 -5.53 -5.33 5.57
C VAL A 9 -6.98 -5.80 5.73
N CYS A 10 -7.85 -4.92 6.24
CA CYS A 10 -9.24 -5.24 6.55
C CYS A 10 -10.06 -5.59 5.31
N VAL A 11 -9.71 -5.07 4.12
CA VAL A 11 -10.40 -5.39 2.87
C VAL A 11 -9.72 -6.53 2.13
N ALA A 12 -8.39 -6.58 2.06
CA ALA A 12 -7.71 -7.59 1.26
C ALA A 12 -7.88 -9.00 1.81
N ILE A 13 -7.86 -9.20 3.14
CA ILE A 13 -8.07 -10.52 3.75
C ILE A 13 -9.45 -11.09 3.37
N PRO A 14 -10.59 -10.43 3.68
CA PRO A 14 -11.90 -11.00 3.38
C PRO A 14 -12.18 -11.06 1.89
N LEU A 15 -11.70 -10.09 1.10
CA LEU A 15 -11.89 -10.12 -0.35
C LEU A 15 -11.15 -11.30 -0.98
N ALA A 16 -9.89 -11.52 -0.60
CA ALA A 16 -9.11 -12.65 -1.10
C ALA A 16 -9.71 -13.99 -0.66
N ALA A 17 -10.19 -14.09 0.58
CA ALA A 17 -10.92 -15.26 1.07
C ALA A 17 -12.22 -15.49 0.28
N ALA A 18 -13.01 -14.44 0.03
CA ALA A 18 -14.25 -14.54 -0.75
C ALA A 18 -13.99 -15.00 -2.18
N ILE A 19 -12.93 -14.48 -2.82
CA ILE A 19 -12.51 -14.90 -4.17
C ILE A 19 -12.06 -16.36 -4.15
N ALA A 20 -11.20 -16.75 -3.20
CA ALA A 20 -10.72 -18.12 -3.08
C ALA A 20 -11.87 -19.10 -2.83
N PHE A 21 -12.85 -18.73 -2.00
CA PHE A 21 -14.06 -19.50 -1.74
C PHE A 21 -14.94 -19.62 -2.99
N ALA A 22 -15.19 -18.52 -3.70
CA ALA A 22 -15.99 -18.51 -4.92
C ALA A 22 -15.36 -19.39 -6.02
N ILE A 23 -14.04 -19.28 -6.23
CA ILE A 23 -13.33 -20.11 -7.21
C ILE A 23 -13.39 -21.58 -6.80
N THR A 24 -13.18 -21.89 -5.52
CA THR A 24 -13.26 -23.27 -5.01
C THR A 24 -14.65 -23.86 -5.21
N GLY A 25 -15.71 -23.06 -4.97
CA GLY A 25 -17.09 -23.46 -5.20
C GLY A 25 -17.45 -23.70 -6.67
N ILE A 26 -16.87 -22.93 -7.60
CA ILE A 26 -17.13 -23.07 -9.05
C ILE A 26 -16.31 -24.22 -9.65
N SER A 27 -15.02 -24.32 -9.29
CA SER A 27 -14.09 -25.28 -9.89
C SER A 27 -14.09 -26.65 -9.20
N GLY A 28 -14.64 -26.75 -8.00
CA GLY A 28 -14.63 -27.98 -7.18
C GLY A 28 -13.24 -28.37 -6.67
N LYS A 29 -12.21 -27.55 -6.92
CA LYS A 29 -10.84 -27.70 -6.44
C LYS A 29 -10.46 -26.49 -5.61
N PRO A 30 -9.74 -26.66 -4.48
CA PRO A 30 -9.23 -25.54 -3.70
C PRO A 30 -8.42 -24.57 -4.56
N PHE A 31 -8.64 -23.27 -4.39
CA PHE A 31 -7.88 -22.23 -5.10
C PHE A 31 -6.36 -22.35 -4.83
N ALA A 32 -6.00 -22.69 -3.60
CA ALA A 32 -4.65 -23.08 -3.21
C ALA A 32 -4.74 -24.43 -2.50
N SER A 33 -3.85 -25.36 -2.85
CA SER A 33 -3.70 -26.62 -2.14
C SER A 33 -3.31 -26.39 -0.67
N PRO A 34 -3.50 -27.38 0.22
CA PRO A 34 -3.05 -27.27 1.61
C PRO A 34 -1.55 -26.99 1.72
N GLU A 35 -0.73 -27.61 0.85
CA GLU A 35 0.72 -27.39 0.81
C GLU A 35 1.08 -25.96 0.37
N GLU A 36 0.44 -25.44 -0.68
CA GLU A 36 0.62 -24.06 -1.11
C GLU A 36 0.16 -23.06 -0.05
N SER A 37 -0.95 -23.34 0.62
CA SER A 37 -1.49 -22.50 1.68
C SER A 37 -0.54 -22.44 2.88
N LEU A 38 0.09 -23.57 3.24
CA LEU A 38 1.13 -23.61 4.29
C LEU A 38 2.35 -22.82 3.87
N TYR A 39 2.78 -22.96 2.61
CA TYR A 39 3.89 -22.18 2.06
C TYR A 39 3.60 -20.67 2.10
N LEU A 40 2.39 -20.25 1.71
CA LEU A 40 1.98 -18.84 1.73
C LEU A 40 2.02 -18.25 3.15
N LEU A 41 1.56 -18.99 4.17
CA LEU A 41 1.63 -18.55 5.57
C LEU A 41 3.06 -18.52 6.09
N ALA A 42 3.84 -19.56 5.84
CA ALA A 42 5.24 -19.64 6.25
C ALA A 42 6.09 -18.52 5.63
N ALA A 43 5.80 -18.16 4.37
CA ALA A 43 6.46 -17.08 3.65
C ALA A 43 6.20 -15.68 4.24
N GLN A 44 5.13 -15.51 5.02
CA GLN A 44 4.86 -14.27 5.76
C GLN A 44 5.50 -14.24 7.15
N SER A 45 6.04 -15.37 7.64
CA SER A 45 6.64 -15.43 8.97
C SER A 45 7.86 -14.49 9.08
N PRO A 46 7.91 -13.61 10.09
CA PRO A 46 8.99 -12.65 10.27
C PRO A 46 10.31 -13.30 10.70
N VAL A 47 10.28 -14.56 11.14
CA VAL A 47 11.40 -15.22 11.83
C VAL A 47 12.33 -15.98 10.86
N HIS A 48 11.83 -16.43 9.70
CA HIS A 48 12.55 -17.43 8.87
C HIS A 48 12.82 -16.99 7.42
N GLY A 49 12.43 -15.77 7.04
CA GLY A 49 12.71 -15.22 5.72
C GLY A 49 13.15 -13.78 5.78
N GLY A 50 13.88 -13.31 4.77
CA GLY A 50 14.20 -11.88 4.56
C GLY A 50 12.96 -10.99 4.31
N ALA A 51 11.78 -11.38 4.80
CA ALA A 51 10.50 -10.74 4.57
C ALA A 51 10.50 -9.26 4.96
N LEU A 52 11.15 -8.90 6.08
CA LEU A 52 11.27 -7.50 6.50
C LEU A 52 12.21 -6.69 5.58
N PHE A 53 13.26 -7.31 5.04
CA PHE A 53 14.13 -6.67 4.05
C PHE A 53 13.38 -6.41 2.75
N TYR A 54 12.66 -7.41 2.24
CA TYR A 54 11.78 -7.26 1.08
C TYR A 54 10.63 -6.27 1.32
N ALA A 55 10.16 -6.15 2.58
CA ALA A 55 9.19 -5.13 2.97
C ALA A 55 9.79 -3.71 2.95
N ALA A 56 11.09 -3.57 3.25
CA ALA A 56 11.76 -2.28 3.13
C ALA A 56 11.85 -1.84 1.65
N ILE A 57 12.14 -2.76 0.72
CA ILE A 57 12.12 -2.48 -0.73
C ILE A 57 10.74 -2.00 -1.17
N ALA A 58 9.68 -2.70 -0.75
CA ALA A 58 8.31 -2.26 -1.02
C ALA A 58 8.02 -0.87 -0.42
N GLY A 59 8.58 -0.55 0.75
CA GLY A 59 8.54 0.79 1.35
C GLY A 59 9.21 1.87 0.51
N VAL A 60 10.34 1.57 -0.15
CA VAL A 60 10.99 2.47 -1.12
C VAL A 60 10.08 2.69 -2.33
N CYS A 61 9.48 1.63 -2.88
CA CYS A 61 8.52 1.75 -3.98
C CYS A 61 7.30 2.60 -3.59
N LEU A 62 6.78 2.44 -2.37
CA LEU A 62 5.70 3.29 -1.83
C LEU A 62 6.12 4.75 -1.75
N PHE A 63 7.35 5.03 -1.32
CA PHE A 63 7.88 6.39 -1.29
C PHE A 63 7.97 7.02 -2.68
N ILE A 64 8.53 6.29 -3.66
CA ILE A 64 8.64 6.76 -5.04
C ILE A 64 7.25 7.02 -5.62
N SER A 65 6.31 6.10 -5.43
CA SER A 65 4.91 6.28 -5.81
C SER A 65 4.28 7.51 -5.16
N GLY A 66 4.56 7.76 -3.87
CA GLY A 66 4.08 8.94 -3.16
C GLY A 66 4.61 10.26 -3.74
N LEU A 67 5.88 10.32 -4.14
CA LEU A 67 6.43 11.50 -4.84
C LEU A 67 5.76 11.73 -6.19
N ILE A 68 5.55 10.66 -6.96
CA ILE A 68 4.86 10.69 -8.25
C ILE A 68 3.42 11.16 -8.06
N SER A 69 2.71 10.63 -7.06
CA SER A 69 1.36 11.08 -6.72
C SER A 69 1.33 12.58 -6.48
N GLY A 70 2.21 13.09 -5.62
CA GLY A 70 2.28 14.53 -5.34
C GLY A 70 2.66 15.37 -6.57
N TYR A 71 3.50 14.85 -7.47
CA TYR A 71 3.79 15.50 -8.75
C TYR A 71 2.54 15.57 -9.63
N PHE A 72 1.80 14.48 -9.79
CA PHE A 72 0.60 14.44 -10.63
C PHE A 72 -0.57 15.23 -10.05
N ASP A 73 -0.72 15.30 -8.72
CA ASP A 73 -1.68 16.18 -8.07
C ASP A 73 -1.39 17.65 -8.39
N ASN A 74 -0.11 18.06 -8.25
CA ASN A 74 0.32 19.40 -8.63
C ASN A 74 0.16 19.67 -10.13
N TYR A 75 0.47 18.68 -10.97
CA TYR A 75 0.32 18.77 -12.42
C TYR A 75 -1.16 18.92 -12.84
N ALA A 76 -2.07 18.18 -12.18
CA ALA A 76 -3.50 18.26 -12.42
C ALA A 76 -4.06 19.65 -12.09
N ALA A 77 -3.68 20.18 -10.92
CA ALA A 77 -4.07 21.51 -10.48
C ALA A 77 -3.49 22.62 -11.37
N TYR A 78 -2.19 22.55 -11.69
CA TYR A 78 -1.52 23.57 -12.51
C TYR A 78 -2.05 23.61 -13.95
N ASN A 79 -2.25 22.44 -14.57
CA ASN A 79 -2.69 22.37 -15.97
C ASN A 79 -4.19 22.40 -16.17
N ARG A 80 -4.98 22.49 -15.08
CA ARG A 80 -6.45 22.51 -15.16
C ARG A 80 -6.99 21.32 -15.95
N ILE A 81 -6.53 20.12 -15.56
CA ILE A 81 -6.81 18.89 -16.32
C ILE A 81 -8.31 18.61 -16.39
N ALA A 82 -9.05 18.84 -15.30
CA ALA A 82 -10.50 18.69 -15.30
C ALA A 82 -11.16 19.56 -16.37
N GLU A 83 -10.76 20.83 -16.48
CA GLU A 83 -11.29 21.78 -17.46
C GLU A 83 -10.91 21.39 -18.89
N ARG A 84 -9.69 20.88 -19.11
CA ARG A 84 -9.26 20.36 -20.42
C ARG A 84 -10.06 19.14 -20.85
N ILE A 85 -10.35 18.21 -19.93
CA ILE A 85 -11.21 17.05 -20.21
C ILE A 85 -12.62 17.49 -20.62
N LEU A 86 -13.14 18.57 -20.02
CA LEU A 86 -14.42 19.18 -20.38
C LEU A 86 -14.41 19.91 -21.74
N GLN A 87 -13.25 20.18 -22.33
CA GLN A 87 -13.16 20.76 -23.67
C GLN A 87 -13.11 19.69 -24.77
N LEU A 88 -12.94 18.41 -24.42
CA LEU A 88 -12.95 17.32 -25.40
C LEU A 88 -14.37 17.02 -25.86
N ASP A 89 -14.58 17.07 -27.18
CA ASP A 89 -15.89 16.81 -27.81
C ASP A 89 -16.16 15.31 -28.03
N TRP A 90 -15.11 14.50 -28.18
CA TRP A 90 -15.26 13.06 -28.45
C TRP A 90 -15.90 12.25 -27.30
N PRO A 91 -15.63 12.51 -25.99
CA PRO A 91 -16.27 11.77 -24.90
C PRO A 91 -17.74 12.16 -24.72
N LYS A 92 -18.12 13.37 -25.16
CA LYS A 92 -19.49 13.88 -25.06
C LYS A 92 -20.47 13.00 -25.82
N ARG A 93 -20.05 12.44 -26.96
CA ARG A 93 -20.89 11.55 -27.79
C ARG A 93 -21.07 10.15 -27.22
N LEU A 94 -20.14 9.67 -26.39
CA LEU A 94 -20.15 8.32 -25.85
C LEU A 94 -20.84 8.20 -24.49
N VAL A 95 -20.59 9.17 -23.59
CA VAL A 95 -20.92 9.01 -22.17
C VAL A 95 -21.92 10.06 -21.66
N GLY A 96 -22.21 11.10 -22.45
CA GLY A 96 -23.10 12.21 -22.09
C GLY A 96 -22.47 13.22 -21.13
N GLU A 97 -23.05 14.42 -21.07
CA GLU A 97 -22.47 15.59 -20.38
C GLU A 97 -22.30 15.38 -18.87
N SER A 98 -23.30 14.78 -18.21
CA SER A 98 -23.29 14.55 -16.76
C SER A 98 -22.17 13.58 -16.34
N ARG A 99 -21.99 12.47 -17.08
CA ARG A 99 -20.91 11.50 -16.78
C ARG A 99 -19.55 12.07 -17.14
N ARG A 100 -19.44 12.83 -18.23
CA ARG A 100 -18.20 13.56 -18.58
C ARG A 100 -17.77 14.48 -17.45
N ARG A 101 -18.70 15.24 -16.88
CA ARG A 101 -18.39 16.16 -15.76
C ARG A 101 -17.96 15.43 -14.50
N ARG A 102 -18.62 14.32 -14.16
CA ARG A 102 -18.19 13.45 -13.05
C ARG A 102 -16.80 12.88 -13.28
N PHE A 103 -16.53 12.38 -14.49
CA PHE A 103 -15.22 11.83 -14.84
C PHE A 103 -14.12 12.90 -14.80
N ALA A 104 -14.36 14.08 -15.37
CA ALA A 104 -13.41 15.20 -15.34
C ALA A 104 -13.09 15.63 -13.90
N THR A 105 -14.11 15.73 -13.05
CA THR A 105 -13.95 16.05 -11.62
C THR A 105 -13.17 14.94 -10.91
N TYR A 106 -13.54 13.67 -11.11
CA TYR A 106 -12.86 12.53 -10.51
C TYR A 106 -11.38 12.47 -10.92
N VAL A 107 -11.07 12.62 -12.19
CA VAL A 107 -9.69 12.63 -12.69
C VAL A 107 -8.94 13.85 -12.13
N GLY A 108 -9.54 15.04 -12.14
CA GLY A 108 -8.91 16.24 -11.58
C GLY A 108 -8.55 16.08 -10.10
N ASP A 109 -9.47 15.54 -9.30
CA ASP A 109 -9.33 15.41 -7.85
C ASP A 109 -8.46 14.22 -7.43
N ASN A 110 -8.29 13.21 -8.30
CA ASN A 110 -7.63 11.95 -7.95
C ASN A 110 -6.48 11.57 -8.89
N LEU A 111 -6.00 12.44 -9.78
CA LEU A 111 -4.99 12.07 -10.77
C LEU A 111 -3.70 11.57 -10.10
N GLY A 112 -3.24 12.23 -9.04
CA GLY A 112 -2.07 11.78 -8.30
C GLY A 112 -2.28 10.41 -7.68
N ALA A 113 -3.42 10.19 -7.02
CA ALA A 113 -3.75 8.88 -6.45
C ALA A 113 -3.82 7.78 -7.52
N LEU A 114 -4.41 8.06 -8.68
CA LEU A 114 -4.51 7.13 -9.81
C LEU A 114 -3.12 6.79 -10.38
N ALA A 115 -2.33 7.81 -10.71
CA ALA A 115 -1.00 7.65 -11.26
C ALA A 115 -0.06 6.96 -10.26
N GLY A 116 -0.12 7.38 -8.99
CA GLY A 116 0.64 6.82 -7.88
C GLY A 116 0.35 5.33 -7.69
N ASN A 117 -0.91 4.93 -7.57
CA ASN A 117 -1.30 3.53 -7.41
C ASN A 117 -0.94 2.67 -8.63
N PHE A 118 -1.13 3.20 -9.84
CA PHE A 118 -0.74 2.52 -11.07
C PHE A 118 0.77 2.27 -11.13
N LEU A 119 1.58 3.31 -10.95
CA LEU A 119 3.04 3.21 -10.94
C LEU A 119 3.54 2.37 -9.78
N PHE A 120 2.85 2.39 -8.63
CA PHE A 120 3.16 1.50 -7.52
C PHE A 120 3.01 0.03 -7.95
N GLY A 121 1.89 -0.34 -8.58
CA GLY A 121 1.69 -1.69 -9.11
C GLY A 121 2.76 -2.10 -10.13
N VAL A 122 3.12 -1.18 -11.04
CA VAL A 122 4.20 -1.42 -12.02
C VAL A 122 5.56 -1.60 -11.33
N LEU A 123 5.89 -0.76 -10.33
CA LEU A 123 7.14 -0.87 -9.58
C LEU A 123 7.25 -2.19 -8.83
N LEU A 124 6.16 -2.65 -8.20
CA LEU A 124 6.14 -3.94 -7.53
C LEU A 124 6.31 -5.08 -8.54
N GLY A 125 5.53 -5.10 -9.63
CA GLY A 125 5.68 -6.15 -10.65
C GLY A 125 7.06 -6.17 -11.31
N ALA A 126 7.61 -5.00 -11.62
CA ALA A 126 8.92 -4.86 -12.23
C ALA A 126 10.04 -5.33 -11.29
N THR A 127 9.95 -5.04 -9.99
CA THR A 127 10.99 -5.44 -9.02
C THR A 127 11.08 -6.97 -8.90
N THR A 128 9.94 -7.69 -8.92
CA THR A 128 9.94 -9.16 -8.98
C THR A 128 10.56 -9.67 -10.28
N LEU A 129 10.22 -9.05 -11.42
CA LEU A 129 10.80 -9.40 -12.73
C LEU A 129 12.32 -9.15 -12.76
N PHE A 130 12.79 -8.04 -12.21
CA PHE A 130 14.21 -7.73 -12.10
C PHE A 130 14.97 -8.75 -11.24
N GLY A 131 14.37 -9.20 -10.13
CA GLY A 131 14.92 -10.30 -9.32
C GLY A 131 15.13 -11.56 -10.14
N LEU A 132 14.09 -11.99 -10.86
CA LEU A 132 14.13 -13.16 -11.74
C LEU A 132 15.21 -13.04 -12.83
N LEU A 133 15.32 -11.88 -13.49
CA LEU A 133 16.29 -11.64 -14.56
C LEU A 133 17.75 -11.64 -14.08
N LEU A 134 18.00 -11.16 -12.86
CA LEU A 134 19.34 -11.10 -12.27
C LEU A 134 19.72 -12.40 -11.52
N GLY A 135 18.82 -13.38 -11.46
CA GLY A 135 19.03 -14.60 -10.67
C GLY A 135 19.10 -14.35 -9.16
N LEU A 136 18.63 -13.18 -8.71
CA LEU A 136 18.58 -12.81 -7.29
C LEU A 136 17.20 -13.19 -6.74
N PRO A 137 17.11 -13.79 -5.54
CA PRO A 137 15.84 -14.13 -4.92
C PRO A 137 15.12 -12.89 -4.36
N ILE A 138 14.94 -11.83 -5.16
CA ILE A 138 14.26 -10.61 -4.76
C ILE A 138 12.76 -10.89 -4.73
N ASP A 139 12.22 -11.03 -3.53
CA ASP A 139 10.79 -11.08 -3.29
C ASP A 139 10.31 -9.68 -2.83
N ILE A 140 9.01 -9.43 -2.92
CA ILE A 140 8.40 -8.18 -2.47
C ILE A 140 7.34 -8.51 -1.45
N ARG A 141 7.49 -7.94 -0.26
CA ARG A 141 6.50 -8.03 0.81
C ARG A 141 5.81 -6.71 0.97
N HIS A 142 4.66 -6.56 0.32
CA HIS A 142 3.77 -5.44 0.55
C HIS A 142 2.56 -5.91 1.36
N VAL A 143 2.16 -5.10 2.34
CA VAL A 143 1.07 -5.45 3.28
C VAL A 143 -0.20 -5.94 2.59
N ALA A 144 -0.61 -5.34 1.47
CA ALA A 144 -1.82 -5.75 0.76
C ALA A 144 -1.70 -7.16 0.16
N PHE A 145 -0.54 -7.53 -0.41
CA PHE A 145 -0.32 -8.87 -0.97
C PHE A 145 -0.18 -9.90 0.15
N SER A 146 0.58 -9.57 1.19
CA SER A 146 0.73 -10.42 2.36
C SER A 146 -0.62 -10.70 3.05
N SER A 147 -1.48 -9.68 3.17
CA SER A 147 -2.86 -9.83 3.64
C SER A 147 -3.71 -10.73 2.73
N ALA A 148 -3.61 -10.56 1.41
CA ALA A 148 -4.33 -11.40 0.47
C ALA A 148 -3.90 -12.87 0.56
N PHE A 149 -2.60 -13.15 0.72
CA PHE A 149 -2.09 -14.51 0.90
C PHE A 149 -2.60 -15.17 2.18
N VAL A 150 -2.71 -14.43 3.29
CA VAL A 150 -3.34 -14.93 4.51
C VAL A 150 -4.83 -15.23 4.28
N GLY A 151 -5.55 -14.39 3.54
CA GLY A 151 -6.95 -14.62 3.20
C GLY A 151 -7.18 -15.84 2.30
N ILE A 152 -6.28 -16.08 1.34
CA ILE A 152 -6.29 -17.28 0.48
C ILE A 152 -6.02 -18.54 1.32
N ALA A 153 -4.95 -18.50 2.13
CA ALA A 153 -4.56 -19.64 2.95
C ALA A 153 -5.62 -20.01 4.00
N TYR A 154 -6.39 -19.03 4.49
CA TYR A 154 -7.53 -19.26 5.38
C TYR A 154 -8.60 -20.19 4.76
N VAL A 155 -8.80 -20.13 3.45
CA VAL A 155 -9.79 -20.98 2.74
C VAL A 155 -9.21 -22.35 2.40
N GLY A 156 -7.92 -22.41 2.09
CA GLY A 156 -7.24 -23.64 1.67
C GLY A 156 -6.78 -24.56 2.81
N LEU A 157 -6.81 -24.10 4.07
CA LEU A 157 -6.35 -24.85 5.24
C LEU A 157 -7.42 -25.01 6.30
N ASP A 158 -7.33 -26.13 7.02
CA ASP A 158 -8.03 -26.29 8.30
C ASP A 158 -7.32 -25.47 9.39
N LEU A 159 -7.95 -24.36 9.78
CA LEU A 159 -7.38 -23.37 10.69
C LEU A 159 -7.07 -23.94 12.09
N PHE A 160 -7.86 -24.92 12.54
CA PHE A 160 -7.72 -25.51 13.86
C PHE A 160 -6.39 -26.27 14.01
N SER A 161 -5.92 -26.88 12.92
CA SER A 161 -4.68 -27.65 12.87
C SER A 161 -3.42 -26.78 12.84
N HIS A 162 -3.53 -25.52 12.42
CA HIS A 162 -2.38 -24.64 12.14
C HIS A 162 -2.50 -23.23 12.74
N LEU A 163 -3.26 -23.08 13.83
CA LEU A 163 -3.54 -21.78 14.46
C LEU A 163 -2.26 -20.99 14.80
N GLY A 164 -1.21 -21.66 15.27
CA GLY A 164 0.07 -21.00 15.60
C GLY A 164 0.74 -20.36 14.38
N LEU A 165 0.74 -21.05 13.23
CA LEU A 165 1.28 -20.52 11.97
C LEU A 165 0.43 -19.37 11.43
N PHE A 166 -0.89 -19.48 11.54
CA PHE A 166 -1.81 -18.42 11.14
C PHE A 166 -1.58 -17.14 11.95
N VAL A 167 -1.49 -17.24 13.29
CA VAL A 167 -1.21 -16.10 14.17
C VAL A 167 0.17 -15.49 13.85
N ALA A 168 1.19 -16.32 13.64
CA ALA A 168 2.53 -15.86 13.25
C ALA A 168 2.51 -15.12 11.90
N ALA A 169 1.74 -15.59 10.92
CA ALA A 169 1.57 -14.94 9.63
C ALA A 169 0.84 -13.60 9.75
N VAL A 170 -0.21 -13.51 10.57
CA VAL A 170 -0.92 -12.25 10.86
C VAL A 170 0.00 -11.22 11.51
N ILE A 171 0.81 -11.64 12.49
CA ILE A 171 1.84 -10.78 13.08
C ILE A 171 2.88 -10.37 12.02
N GLY A 172 3.29 -11.31 11.16
CA GLY A 172 4.17 -11.04 10.03
C GLY A 172 3.64 -9.96 9.09
N VAL A 173 2.35 -10.05 8.70
CA VAL A 173 1.66 -9.02 7.89
C VAL A 173 1.70 -7.66 8.58
N ALA A 174 1.43 -7.61 9.89
CA ALA A 174 1.47 -6.36 10.65
C ALA A 174 2.87 -5.73 10.65
N LEU A 175 3.91 -6.55 10.84
CA LEU A 175 5.30 -6.11 10.80
C LEU A 175 5.72 -5.66 9.39
N ILE A 176 5.30 -6.37 8.34
CA ILE A 176 5.51 -5.98 6.94
C ILE A 176 4.89 -4.60 6.68
N GLY A 177 3.63 -4.39 7.10
CA GLY A 177 2.95 -3.11 6.99
C GLY A 177 3.64 -1.99 7.77
N LEU A 178 4.16 -2.29 8.96
CA LEU A 178 4.94 -1.34 9.74
C LEU A 178 6.23 -0.94 9.01
N VAL A 179 6.99 -1.90 8.48
CA VAL A 179 8.21 -1.61 7.72
C VAL A 179 7.92 -0.83 6.44
N ASN A 180 6.90 -1.24 5.67
CA ASN A 180 6.45 -0.51 4.48
C ASN A 180 6.20 0.97 4.81
N LEU A 181 5.48 1.23 5.91
CA LEU A 181 5.14 2.58 6.38
C LEU A 181 6.38 3.34 6.84
N THR A 182 7.17 2.75 7.75
CA THR A 182 8.33 3.41 8.36
C THR A 182 9.35 3.80 7.31
N VAL A 183 9.70 2.90 6.39
CA VAL A 183 10.68 3.19 5.33
C VAL A 183 10.16 4.29 4.41
N SER A 184 8.91 4.19 3.96
CA SER A 184 8.31 5.20 3.08
C SER A 184 8.25 6.57 3.74
N PHE A 185 7.77 6.62 4.99
CA PHE A 185 7.65 7.85 5.77
C PHE A 185 9.01 8.48 6.07
N VAL A 186 10.01 7.70 6.48
CA VAL A 186 11.36 8.21 6.78
C VAL A 186 11.98 8.82 5.54
N LEU A 187 11.86 8.18 4.38
CA LEU A 187 12.37 8.73 3.12
C LEU A 187 11.63 10.00 2.71
N ALA A 188 10.29 10.00 2.80
CA ALA A 188 9.47 11.17 2.52
C ALA A 188 9.83 12.36 3.42
N LEU A 189 9.96 12.10 4.72
CA LEU A 189 10.36 13.11 5.69
C LEU A 189 11.78 13.62 5.43
N ASN A 190 12.72 12.73 5.11
CA ASN A 190 14.09 13.12 4.78
C ASN A 190 14.13 14.08 3.58
N VAL A 191 13.41 13.74 2.50
CA VAL A 191 13.32 14.60 1.31
C VAL A 191 12.63 15.93 1.63
N ALA A 192 11.56 15.92 2.41
CA ALA A 192 10.83 17.13 2.81
C ALA A 192 11.67 18.06 3.70
N LEU A 193 12.53 17.51 4.56
CA LEU A 193 13.42 18.30 5.42
C LEU A 193 14.60 18.86 4.61
N ARG A 194 15.18 18.05 3.70
CA ARG A 194 16.27 18.49 2.82
C ARG A 194 15.83 19.59 1.85
N SER A 195 14.59 19.54 1.34
CA SER A 195 14.07 20.59 0.45
C SER A 195 13.94 21.95 1.15
N ARG A 196 13.80 21.97 2.49
CA ARG A 196 13.76 23.17 3.32
C ARG A 196 15.13 23.68 3.78
N ARG A 197 16.25 23.03 3.39
CA ARG A 197 17.63 23.38 3.77
C ARG A 197 17.85 23.54 5.28
N ILE A 198 17.19 22.71 6.09
CA ILE A 198 17.35 22.71 7.54
C ILE A 198 18.77 22.21 7.88
N SER A 199 19.52 22.96 8.69
CA SER A 199 20.90 22.59 9.09
C SER A 199 20.93 21.32 9.95
N ASP A 200 21.94 20.46 9.78
CA ASP A 200 22.10 19.15 10.44
C ASP A 200 21.86 19.11 11.97
N PRO A 201 22.18 20.15 12.77
CA PRO A 201 21.89 20.15 14.21
C PRO A 201 20.39 20.18 14.55
N GLN A 202 19.58 20.86 13.73
CA GLN A 202 18.14 20.99 13.97
C GLN A 202 17.38 19.70 13.66
N TRP A 203 17.91 18.85 12.75
CA TRP A 203 17.29 17.58 12.39
C TRP A 203 17.20 16.60 13.56
N ARG A 204 18.27 16.47 14.38
CA ARG A 204 18.26 15.56 15.54
C ARG A 204 17.23 15.98 16.59
N MET A 205 17.05 17.29 16.76
CA MET A 205 16.07 17.84 17.68
C MET A 205 14.65 17.57 17.19
N LEU A 206 14.39 17.78 15.89
CA LEU A 206 13.10 17.50 15.25
C LEU A 206 12.77 15.99 15.26
N ALA A 207 13.74 15.13 14.95
CA ALA A 207 13.57 13.69 15.02
C ALA A 207 13.24 13.22 16.44
N ARG A 208 13.94 13.75 17.46
CA ARG A 208 13.58 13.51 18.87
C ARG A 208 12.19 13.99 19.19
N SER A 209 11.78 15.19 18.74
CA SER A 209 10.44 15.71 18.98
C SER A 209 9.35 14.87 18.30
N VAL A 210 9.58 14.36 17.08
CA VAL A 210 8.64 13.47 16.40
C VAL A 210 8.52 12.14 17.15
N VAL A 211 9.63 11.56 17.60
CA VAL A 211 9.64 10.32 18.39
C VAL A 211 8.97 10.54 19.75
N ASP A 212 9.32 11.61 20.46
CA ASP A 212 8.71 11.96 21.75
C ASP A 212 7.20 12.23 21.60
N HIS A 213 6.77 12.89 20.53
CA HIS A 213 5.35 13.15 20.27
C HIS A 213 4.61 11.84 19.91
N LEU A 214 5.22 10.96 19.12
CA LEU A 214 4.66 9.64 18.82
C LEU A 214 4.51 8.77 20.09
N LEU A 215 5.49 8.83 21.00
CA LEU A 215 5.46 8.08 22.26
C LEU A 215 4.51 8.68 23.30
N ARG A 216 4.39 10.01 23.35
CA ARG A 216 3.57 10.71 24.37
C ARG A 216 2.11 10.87 23.95
N GLN A 217 1.86 11.08 22.67
CA GLN A 217 0.52 11.34 22.11
C GLN A 217 0.34 10.56 20.79
N PRO A 218 0.32 9.22 20.85
CA PRO A 218 0.11 8.41 19.65
C PRO A 218 -1.22 8.75 18.98
N THR A 219 -2.25 9.07 19.75
CA THR A 219 -3.60 9.38 19.25
C THR A 219 -3.64 10.53 18.25
N ASP A 220 -2.74 11.51 18.34
CA ASP A 220 -2.70 12.67 17.42
C ASP A 220 -2.22 12.26 16.01
N PHE A 221 -1.53 11.12 15.89
CA PHE A 221 -1.19 10.51 14.60
C PHE A 221 -2.33 9.66 14.01
N PHE A 222 -3.25 9.18 14.85
CA PHE A 222 -4.35 8.30 14.43
C PHE A 222 -5.68 9.03 14.26
N LEU A 223 -5.92 10.10 15.01
CA LEU A 223 -7.17 10.86 15.04
C LEU A 223 -6.90 12.30 14.59
N PRO A 224 -7.72 12.86 13.68
CA PRO A 224 -7.62 14.27 13.35
C PRO A 224 -7.85 15.11 14.61
N PRO A 225 -7.07 16.18 14.85
CA PRO A 225 -7.32 17.06 15.97
C PRO A 225 -8.75 17.59 15.87
N MET A 226 -9.52 17.47 16.96
CA MET A 226 -10.89 17.95 16.99
C MET A 226 -10.89 19.42 16.59
N ALA A 227 -11.61 19.73 15.51
CA ALA A 227 -11.64 21.05 14.90
C ALA A 227 -11.88 22.10 16.00
N GLN A 228 -10.86 22.88 16.31
CA GLN A 228 -11.02 24.05 17.14
C GLN A 228 -11.85 25.02 16.29
N LYS A 229 -13.15 25.10 16.58
CA LYS A 229 -14.02 26.17 16.04
C LYS A 229 -13.33 27.50 16.38
N ARG A 230 -12.74 28.12 15.36
CA ARG A 230 -12.39 29.54 15.39
C ARG A 230 -13.65 30.34 15.12
#